data_AF-A0A7V9K124-F1
#
_entry.id   AF-A0A7V9K124-F1
#
_cell.length_a   1.000
_cell.length_b   1.000
_cell.length_c   1.000
_cell.angle_alpha   90.00
_cell.angle_beta   90.00
_cell.angle_gamma   90.00
#
_symmetry.space_group_name_H-M   'P 1'
#
loop_
_entity.id
_entity.type
_entity.pdbx_description
1 polymer ?
#
loop_
_entity_poly.entity_id
_entity_poly.type
_entity_poly.pdbx_seq_one_letter_code
_entity_poly.pdbx_strand_id
1 'polypeptide(L)'
;MPVRFQHDQQTNCIYFITFTCYNWLPLIHQTNAYDAVYKWFNSLFENNIFVNGYVIMPNHVHVLLHFPQMPKSLNIVIGNAKRFLAYEIVKRLKEKKVNDILDMLHAGVK
;
A
#
# COMPACT_ATOMS: atom_id res chain seq x y z
N MET A 1 -8.57 -12.03 18.93
CA MET A 1 -9.28 -12.51 17.72
C MET A 1 -9.57 -11.29 16.85
N PRO A 2 -9.08 -11.18 15.60
CA PRO A 2 -9.43 -10.06 14.75
C PRO A 2 -10.92 -10.15 14.41
N VAL A 3 -11.69 -9.10 14.73
CA VAL A 3 -13.08 -8.98 14.28
C VAL A 3 -13.02 -8.61 12.80
N ARG A 4 -13.28 -9.58 11.92
CA ARG A 4 -13.24 -9.40 10.47
C ARG A 4 -14.64 -9.20 9.93
N PHE A 5 -15.19 -8.00 10.15
CA PHE A 5 -16.43 -7.60 9.51
C PHE A 5 -16.11 -6.84 8.21
N GLN A 6 -16.71 -7.25 7.10
CA GLN A 6 -16.52 -6.60 5.79
C GLN A 6 -17.61 -5.54 5.61
N HIS A 7 -17.19 -4.28 5.44
CA HIS A 7 -18.09 -3.14 5.24
C HIS A 7 -18.19 -2.72 3.74
N ASP A 8 -17.67 -3.53 2.82
CA ASP A 8 -17.39 -3.18 1.42
C ASP A 8 -18.61 -3.12 0.47
N GLN A 9 -19.82 -2.99 1.00
CA GLN A 9 -21.05 -2.85 0.21
C GLN A 9 -21.73 -1.48 0.35
N GLN A 10 -21.16 -0.58 1.15
CA GLN A 10 -21.72 0.74 1.39
C GLN A 10 -21.11 1.79 0.45
N THR A 11 -21.96 2.71 -0.02
CA THR A 11 -21.57 3.87 -0.82
C THR A 11 -21.27 5.07 0.08
N ASN A 12 -20.53 6.05 -0.45
CA ASN A 12 -20.13 7.26 0.27
C ASN A 12 -19.45 6.97 1.63
N CYS A 13 -18.54 6.01 1.65
CA CYS A 13 -17.83 5.61 2.88
C CYS A 13 -16.39 6.10 2.90
N ILE A 14 -15.90 6.41 4.10
CA ILE A 14 -14.50 6.70 4.35
C ILE A 14 -13.90 5.55 5.13
N TYR A 15 -12.76 5.04 4.65
CA TYR A 15 -12.00 3.99 5.32
C TYR A 15 -10.66 4.53 5.78
N PHE A 16 -10.34 4.27 7.05
CA PHE A 16 -8.98 4.38 7.55
C PHE A 16 -8.23 3.07 7.26
N ILE A 17 -7.19 3.15 6.46
CA ILE A 17 -6.39 2.02 6.01
C ILE A 17 -4.97 2.18 6.51
N THR A 18 -4.41 1.08 7.01
CA THR A 18 -3.01 0.98 7.39
C THR A 18 -2.40 -0.28 6.80
N PHE A 19 -1.20 -0.18 6.25
CA PHE A 19 -0.39 -1.34 5.91
C PHE A 19 1.09 -1.08 6.14
N THR A 20 1.81 -2.12 6.53
CA THR A 20 3.22 -2.07 6.89
C THR A 20 4.07 -2.87 5.89
N CYS A 21 5.32 -2.49 5.73
CA CYS A 21 6.34 -3.30 5.09
C CYS A 21 6.59 -4.58 5.91
N TYR A 22 7.12 -5.60 5.22
CA TYR A 22 7.46 -6.88 5.84
C TYR A 22 8.40 -6.66 7.04
N ASN A 23 8.10 -7.31 8.17
CA ASN A 23 8.82 -7.18 9.44
C ASN A 23 9.13 -5.74 9.86
N TRP A 24 8.25 -4.77 9.52
CA TRP A 24 8.45 -3.34 9.82
C TRP A 24 9.75 -2.73 9.26
N LEU A 25 10.35 -3.37 8.26
CA LEU A 25 11.55 -2.87 7.59
C LEU A 25 11.26 -1.50 6.95
N PRO A 26 12.17 -0.51 7.04
CA PRO A 26 11.99 0.84 6.50
C PRO A 26 12.18 0.88 4.97
N LEU A 27 11.53 -0.04 4.25
CA LEU A 27 11.74 -0.25 2.82
C LEU A 27 11.30 0.96 1.97
N ILE A 28 10.27 1.70 2.40
CA ILE A 28 9.83 2.91 1.69
C ILE A 28 10.96 3.95 1.72
N HIS A 29 11.56 4.16 2.90
CA HIS A 29 12.67 5.09 3.06
C HIS A 29 13.95 4.61 2.36
N GLN A 30 14.36 3.35 2.59
CA GLN A 30 15.57 2.77 1.99
C GLN A 30 15.57 2.81 0.47
N THR A 31 14.40 2.65 -0.15
CA THR A 31 14.23 2.71 -1.62
C THR A 31 13.80 4.09 -2.13
N ASN A 32 13.63 5.07 -1.25
CA ASN A 32 13.06 6.38 -1.57
C ASN A 32 11.71 6.29 -2.33
N ALA A 33 10.90 5.26 -2.06
CA ALA A 33 9.67 4.93 -2.79
C ALA A 33 8.45 5.77 -2.40
N TYR A 34 8.65 6.97 -1.85
CA TYR A 34 7.57 7.89 -1.52
C TYR A 34 6.78 8.30 -2.77
N ASP A 35 7.44 8.47 -3.91
CA ASP A 35 6.81 8.77 -5.20
C ASP A 35 5.88 7.64 -5.69
N ALA A 36 6.17 6.38 -5.33
CA ALA A 36 5.29 5.26 -5.64
C ALA A 36 3.93 5.40 -4.95
N VAL A 37 3.90 5.91 -3.72
CA VAL A 37 2.64 6.17 -3.00
C VAL A 37 1.82 7.24 -3.74
N TYR A 38 2.47 8.31 -4.20
CA TYR A 38 1.80 9.36 -4.97
C TYR A 38 1.29 8.87 -6.34
N LYS A 39 2.06 8.02 -7.04
CA LYS A 39 1.59 7.38 -8.28
C LYS A 39 0.36 6.51 -8.03
N TRP A 40 0.31 5.80 -6.90
CA TRP A 40 -0.88 5.06 -6.50
C TRP A 40 -2.06 6.00 -6.21
N PHE A 41 -1.86 7.14 -5.55
CA PHE A 41 -2.92 8.13 -5.34
C PHE A 41 -3.51 8.65 -6.65
N ASN A 42 -2.68 8.90 -7.66
CA ASN A 42 -3.17 9.28 -9.00
C ASN A 42 -4.07 8.20 -9.59
N SER A 43 -3.66 6.93 -9.47
CA SER A 43 -4.49 5.80 -9.93
C SER A 43 -5.81 5.70 -9.15
N LEU A 44 -5.83 5.99 -7.84
CA LEU A 44 -7.08 6.05 -7.08
C LEU A 44 -8.03 7.13 -7.62
N PHE A 45 -7.50 8.33 -7.90
CA PHE A 45 -8.28 9.44 -8.44
C PHE A 45 -8.89 9.11 -9.80
N GLU A 46 -8.12 8.47 -10.69
CA GLU A 46 -8.61 7.97 -11.99
C GLU A 46 -9.74 6.95 -11.84
N ASN A 47 -9.79 6.22 -10.72
CA ASN A 47 -10.83 5.26 -10.38
C ASN A 47 -11.93 5.84 -9.47
N ASN A 48 -12.04 7.17 -9.39
CA ASN A 48 -13.04 7.88 -8.58
C ASN A 48 -12.98 7.54 -7.08
N ILE A 49 -11.77 7.29 -6.56
CA ILE A 49 -11.49 7.10 -5.14
C ILE A 49 -10.63 8.27 -4.67
N PHE A 50 -11.04 8.94 -3.59
CA PHE A 50 -10.39 10.16 -3.15
C PHE A 50 -9.56 9.94 -1.89
N VAL A 51 -8.37 10.53 -1.86
CA VAL A 51 -7.50 10.54 -0.68
C VAL A 51 -7.86 11.77 0.16
N ASN A 52 -8.43 11.56 1.35
CA ASN A 52 -8.85 12.65 2.23
C ASN A 52 -7.76 13.04 3.24
N GLY A 53 -6.78 12.17 3.47
CA GLY A 53 -5.66 12.42 4.37
C GLY A 53 -4.73 11.22 4.39
N TYR A 54 -3.44 11.45 4.62
CA TYR A 54 -2.45 10.37 4.63
C TYR A 54 -1.22 10.73 5.46
N VAL A 55 -0.49 9.69 5.89
CA VAL A 55 0.85 9.78 6.46
C VAL A 55 1.69 8.66 5.85
N ILE A 56 2.86 9.01 5.31
CA ILE A 56 3.82 8.03 4.79
C ILE A 56 5.00 7.97 5.76
N MET A 57 5.10 6.87 6.49
CA MET A 57 6.20 6.58 7.40
C MET A 57 7.27 5.76 6.66
N PRO A 58 8.52 5.69 7.16
CA PRO A 58 9.59 4.91 6.51
C PRO A 58 9.27 3.45 6.20
N ASN A 59 8.37 2.82 6.96
CA ASN A 59 8.01 1.40 6.88
C ASN A 59 6.51 1.13 6.73
N HIS A 60 5.64 2.14 6.70
CA HIS A 60 4.19 1.93 6.62
C HIS A 60 3.45 3.16 6.11
N VAL A 61 2.19 2.97 5.73
CA VAL A 61 1.30 4.03 5.25
C VAL A 61 0.01 4.00 6.04
N HIS A 62 -0.45 5.18 6.45
CA HIS A 62 -1.81 5.43 6.92
C HIS A 62 -2.53 6.31 5.90
N VAL A 63 -3.78 5.97 5.56
CA VAL A 63 -4.55 6.73 4.58
C VAL A 63 -6.04 6.70 4.89
N LEU A 64 -6.71 7.82 4.68
CA LEU A 64 -8.16 7.97 4.66
C LEU A 64 -8.60 7.99 3.19
N LEU A 65 -9.33 6.96 2.77
CA LEU A 65 -9.87 6.86 1.42
C LEU A 65 -11.38 7.02 1.45
N HIS A 66 -11.88 7.97 0.67
CA HIS A 66 -13.30 8.15 0.41
C HIS A 66 -13.69 7.41 -0.87
N PHE A 67 -14.70 6.55 -0.76
CA PHE A 67 -15.31 5.79 -1.84
C PHE A 67 -16.73 6.30 -2.05
N PRO A 68 -16.97 7.20 -3.03
CA PRO A 68 -18.33 7.58 -3.44
C PRO A 68 -19.15 6.34 -3.83
N GLN A 69 -18.53 5.44 -4.60
CA GLN A 69 -19.05 4.11 -4.90
C GLN A 69 -17.93 3.08 -4.75
N MET A 70 -18.22 1.95 -4.11
CA MET A 70 -17.23 0.88 -3.96
C MET A 70 -17.11 0.11 -5.29
N PRO A 71 -15.92 0.02 -5.91
CA PRO A 71 -15.80 -0.54 -7.26
C PRO A 71 -15.96 -2.07 -7.31
N LYS A 72 -15.41 -2.80 -6.33
CA LYS A 72 -15.54 -4.27 -6.19
C LYS A 72 -15.45 -4.70 -4.73
N SER A 73 -14.28 -4.46 -4.14
CA SER A 73 -14.04 -4.67 -2.72
C SER A 73 -12.87 -3.81 -2.27
N LEU A 74 -12.91 -3.37 -1.02
CA LEU A 74 -11.80 -2.65 -0.40
C LEU A 74 -10.51 -3.50 -0.45
N ASN A 75 -10.64 -4.81 -0.22
CA ASN A 75 -9.50 -5.74 -0.22
C ASN A 75 -8.77 -5.80 -1.57
N ILE A 76 -9.48 -5.73 -2.70
CA ILE A 76 -8.86 -5.69 -4.03
C ILE A 76 -8.09 -4.38 -4.21
N VAL A 77 -8.70 -3.25 -3.85
CA VAL A 77 -8.07 -1.92 -3.97
C VAL A 77 -6.77 -1.86 -3.16
N ILE A 78 -6.82 -2.29 -1.89
CA ILE A 78 -5.63 -2.27 -1.01
C ILE A 78 -4.63 -3.37 -1.39
N GLY A 79 -5.08 -4.52 -1.87
CA GLY A 79 -4.21 -5.58 -2.39
C GLY A 79 -3.38 -5.12 -3.59
N ASN A 80 -4.02 -4.43 -4.54
CA ASN A 80 -3.35 -3.85 -5.71
C ASN A 80 -2.36 -2.76 -5.32
N ALA A 81 -2.73 -1.89 -4.35
CA ALA A 81 -1.82 -0.88 -3.81
C ALA A 81 -0.54 -1.51 -3.24
N LYS A 82 -0.68 -2.49 -2.33
CA LYS A 82 0.47 -3.19 -1.74
C LYS A 82 1.35 -3.84 -2.80
N ARG A 83 0.75 -4.46 -3.82
CA ARG A 83 1.47 -5.08 -4.93
C ARG A 83 2.25 -4.04 -5.75
N PHE A 84 1.61 -2.94 -6.12
CA PHE A 84 2.23 -1.84 -6.86
C PHE A 84 3.45 -1.28 -6.12
N LEU A 85 3.30 -0.97 -4.82
CA LEU A 85 4.41 -0.49 -3.99
C LEU A 85 5.52 -1.55 -3.86
N ALA A 86 5.16 -2.82 -3.63
CA ALA A 86 6.14 -3.90 -3.48
C ALA A 86 7.00 -4.09 -4.73
N TYR A 87 6.41 -4.01 -5.93
CA TYR A 87 7.17 -4.10 -7.17
C TYR A 87 8.17 -2.96 -7.32
N GLU A 88 7.76 -1.72 -7.01
CA GLU A 88 8.66 -0.57 -7.08
C GLU A 88 9.79 -0.66 -6.04
N ILE A 89 9.49 -1.10 -4.82
CA ILE A 89 10.49 -1.34 -3.77
C ILE A 89 11.50 -2.39 -4.22
N VAL A 90 11.04 -3.56 -4.69
CA VAL A 90 11.93 -4.66 -5.14
C VAL A 90 12.78 -4.23 -6.32
N LYS A 91 12.20 -3.50 -7.29
CA LYS A 91 12.93 -2.93 -8.42
C LYS A 91 14.09 -2.05 -7.95
N ARG A 92 13.83 -1.11 -7.04
CA ARG A 92 14.86 -0.20 -6.53
C ARG A 92 15.91 -0.87 -5.65
N LEU A 93 15.54 -1.90 -4.89
CA LEU A 93 16.51 -2.72 -4.15
C LEU A 93 17.48 -3.42 -5.10
N LYS A 94 16.98 -3.95 -6.23
CA LYS A 94 17.81 -4.56 -7.27
C LYS A 94 18.75 -3.54 -7.92
N GLU A 95 18.25 -2.36 -8.26
CA GLU A 95 19.05 -1.26 -8.83
C GLU A 95 20.17 -0.81 -7.87
N LYS A 96 19.88 -0.77 -6.57
CA LYS A 96 20.84 -0.45 -5.50
C LYS A 96 21.74 -1.63 -5.10
N LYS A 97 21.55 -2.83 -5.68
CA LYS A 97 22.29 -4.07 -5.38
C LYS A 97 22.28 -4.45 -3.89
N VAL A 98 21.15 -4.22 -3.20
CA VAL A 98 21.00 -4.56 -1.77
C VAL A 98 20.56 -6.01 -1.64
N ASN A 99 21.49 -6.94 -1.92
CA ASN A 99 21.19 -8.37 -2.04
C ASN A 99 20.74 -8.99 -0.72
N ASP A 100 21.33 -8.61 0.42
CA ASP A 100 20.97 -9.15 1.73
C ASP A 100 19.47 -8.96 2.06
N ILE A 101 18.92 -7.79 1.71
CA ILE A 101 17.50 -7.51 1.91
C ILE A 101 16.65 -8.28 0.89
N LEU A 102 17.09 -8.36 -0.37
CA LEU A 102 16.37 -9.12 -1.39
C LEU A 102 16.26 -10.60 -1.04
N ASP A 103 17.34 -11.20 -0.55
CA ASP A 103 17.38 -12.59 -0.12
C ASP A 103 16.49 -12.83 1.10
N MET A 104 16.53 -11.90 2.07
CA MET A 104 15.62 -11.92 3.23
C MET A 104 14.15 -11.85 2.82
N LEU A 105 13.80 -10.94 1.88
CA LEU A 105 12.43 -10.80 1.39
C LEU A 105 11.99 -12.04 0.60
N HIS A 106 12.88 -12.61 -0.21
CA HIS A 106 12.62 -13.84 -0.96
C HIS A 106 12.34 -15.02 -0.02
N ALA A 107 13.15 -15.20 1.03
CA ALA A 107 12.94 -16.24 2.03
C ALA A 107 11.62 -16.08 2.83
N GLY A 108 11.07 -14.85 2.89
CA GLY A 108 9.79 -14.56 3.54
C GLY A 108 8.54 -14.92 2.74
N VAL A 109 8.67 -15.20 1.43
CA VAL A 109 7.57 -15.62 0.57
C VAL A 109 7.44 -17.14 0.65
N LYS A 110 6.32 -17.63 1.20
CA LYS A 110 5.94 -19.05 1.23
C LYS A 110 4.88 -19.35 0.18
#